data_AF-A0A0T6AYY3-F1
#
_entry.id   AF-A0A0T6AYY3-F1
#
_cell.length_a   1.000
_cell.length_b   1.000
_cell.length_c   1.000
_cell.angle_alpha   90.00
_cell.angle_beta   90.00
_cell.angle_gamma   90.00
#
_symmetry.space_group_name_H-M   'P 1'
#
loop_
_entity.id
_entity.type
_entity.pdbx_description
1 polymer ?
#
loop_
_entity_poly.entity_id
_entity_poly.type
_entity_poly.pdbx_seq_one_letter_code
_entity_poly.pdbx_strand_id
1 'polypeptide(L)'
;MADNKLVSSSNENIEDTTFRIENVPFIPYYGIDVCKTIPITLIIGGETEGLSENAYKFIYERQGVRLNIPLMSGIDSLNSGVALGIILFEIKKQMLLNVKQNYDRIENVYQ
;
A
#
# COMPACT_ATOMS: atom_id res chain seq x y z
N MET A 1 -2.16 -9.20 6.39
CA MET A 1 -1.01 -8.99 5.47
C MET A 1 0.14 -9.89 5.92
N ALA A 2 0.12 -11.15 5.44
CA ALA A 2 1.10 -12.21 5.71
C ALA A 2 1.81 -12.62 4.42
N ASP A 3 2.88 -13.39 4.64
CA ASP A 3 3.78 -14.07 3.71
C ASP A 3 3.30 -14.37 2.29
N ASN A 4 4.25 -14.20 1.37
CA ASN A 4 4.12 -14.35 -0.07
C ASN A 4 4.18 -15.83 -0.50
N LYS A 5 3.34 -16.71 0.08
CA LYS A 5 3.36 -18.14 -0.27
C LYS A 5 2.46 -18.40 -1.49
N LEU A 6 3.10 -18.66 -2.63
CA LEU A 6 2.46 -18.99 -3.91
C LEU A 6 1.62 -20.27 -3.79
N VAL A 7 0.31 -20.18 -4.02
CA VAL A 7 -0.57 -21.35 -4.21
C VAL A 7 -0.39 -21.82 -5.65
N SER A 8 0.16 -23.02 -5.82
CA SER A 8 0.49 -23.62 -7.11
C SER A 8 -0.74 -24.19 -7.81
N SER A 9 -1.22 -23.52 -8.85
CA SER A 9 -2.04 -24.17 -9.88
C SER A 9 -1.80 -23.54 -11.26
N SER A 10 -1.17 -24.32 -12.15
CA SER A 10 -1.00 -24.13 -13.62
C SER A 10 0.29 -23.43 -14.10
N ASN A 11 1.23 -24.22 -14.63
CA ASN A 11 2.66 -23.91 -14.78
C ASN A 11 3.09 -22.91 -15.89
N GLU A 12 2.19 -22.34 -16.71
CA GLU A 12 2.59 -21.38 -17.76
C GLU A 12 2.36 -19.90 -17.38
N ASN A 13 1.54 -19.60 -16.36
CA ASN A 13 1.25 -18.21 -15.94
C ASN A 13 2.02 -17.78 -14.68
N ILE A 14 2.69 -18.71 -13.98
CA ILE A 14 3.28 -18.46 -12.66
C ILE A 14 4.55 -17.61 -12.78
N GLU A 15 5.37 -17.82 -13.82
CA GLU A 15 6.61 -17.06 -14.01
C GLU A 15 6.35 -15.57 -14.30
N ASP A 16 5.38 -15.25 -15.17
CA ASP A 16 5.02 -13.85 -15.47
C ASP A 16 4.38 -13.15 -14.26
N THR A 17 3.50 -13.84 -13.53
CA THR A 17 2.90 -13.28 -12.30
C THR A 17 3.96 -13.05 -11.22
N THR A 18 4.85 -14.00 -11.00
CA THR A 18 5.93 -13.88 -10.00
C THR A 18 6.88 -12.74 -10.36
N PHE A 19 7.28 -12.66 -11.63
CA PHE A 19 8.08 -11.55 -12.16
C PHE A 19 7.39 -10.20 -11.92
N ARG A 20 6.09 -10.09 -12.19
CA ARG A 20 5.33 -8.86 -11.94
C ARG A 20 5.29 -8.49 -10.46
N ILE A 21 5.08 -9.45 -9.56
CA ILE A 21 5.06 -9.22 -8.11
C ILE A 21 6.41 -8.70 -7.61
N GLU A 22 7.52 -9.31 -8.04
CA GLU A 22 8.88 -8.90 -7.67
C GLU A 22 9.21 -7.47 -8.12
N ASN A 23 8.69 -7.07 -9.28
CA ASN A 23 8.93 -5.74 -9.85
C ASN A 23 8.05 -4.63 -9.28
N VAL A 24 7.04 -4.93 -8.46
CA VAL A 24 6.25 -3.88 -7.78
C VAL A 24 6.99 -3.44 -6.51
N PRO A 25 7.33 -2.13 -6.38
CA PRO A 25 8.03 -1.61 -5.21
C PRO A 25 7.32 -1.96 -3.90
N PHE A 26 8.10 -2.31 -2.89
CA PHE A 26 7.62 -2.69 -1.57
C PHE A 26 8.16 -1.71 -0.54
N ILE A 27 7.26 -0.96 0.10
CA ILE A 27 7.63 0.13 1.00
C ILE A 27 6.80 0.09 2.28
N PRO A 28 7.32 0.61 3.41
CA PRO A 28 6.53 0.78 4.62
C PRO A 28 5.32 1.69 4.37
N TYR A 29 4.23 1.45 5.08
CA TYR A 29 2.97 2.21 4.94
C TYR A 29 3.14 3.72 5.17
N TYR A 30 4.16 4.14 5.93
CA TYR A 30 4.50 5.54 6.17
C TYR A 30 5.45 6.14 5.11
N GLY A 31 5.92 5.35 4.15
CA GLY A 31 6.85 5.77 3.09
C GLY A 31 6.17 6.38 1.86
N ILE A 32 4.84 6.39 1.80
CA ILE A 32 4.09 7.02 0.70
C ILE A 32 3.99 8.54 0.88
N ASP A 33 4.03 9.27 -0.23
CA ASP A 33 3.68 10.69 -0.29
C ASP A 33 2.24 10.84 -0.80
N VAL A 34 1.29 10.79 0.13
CA VAL A 34 -0.15 10.80 -0.13
C VAL A 34 -0.57 12.06 -0.89
N CYS A 35 0.12 13.18 -0.67
CA CYS A 35 -0.24 14.48 -1.24
C CYS A 35 0.09 14.57 -2.73
N LYS A 36 1.04 13.76 -3.22
CA LYS A 36 1.39 13.70 -4.65
C LYS A 36 0.66 12.60 -5.42
N THR A 37 -0.08 11.73 -4.74
CA THR A 37 -0.69 10.52 -5.33
C THR A 37 -2.21 10.62 -5.43
N ILE A 38 -2.75 11.80 -5.75
CA ILE A 38 -4.20 12.03 -5.87
C ILE A 38 -4.63 11.87 -7.34
N PRO A 39 -5.67 11.06 -7.66
CA PRO A 39 -6.51 10.28 -6.75
C PRO A 39 -5.85 8.99 -6.23
N ILE A 40 -6.19 8.59 -5.00
CA ILE A 40 -5.63 7.40 -4.34
C ILE A 40 -6.56 6.21 -4.53
N THR A 41 -6.00 5.09 -5.01
CA THR A 41 -6.68 3.79 -5.03
C THR A 41 -5.97 2.85 -4.06
N LEU A 42 -6.69 2.38 -3.05
CA LEU A 42 -6.20 1.41 -2.07
C LEU A 42 -6.84 0.04 -2.36
N ILE A 43 -6.02 -0.99 -2.55
CA ILE A 43 -6.47 -2.36 -2.77
C ILE A 43 -6.14 -3.18 -1.52
N ILE A 44 -7.16 -3.83 -0.96
CA ILE A 44 -7.03 -4.69 0.21
C ILE A 44 -7.28 -6.14 -0.22
N GLY A 45 -6.35 -7.02 0.13
CA GLY A 45 -6.48 -8.46 -0.11
C GLY A 45 -7.48 -9.13 0.83
N GLY A 46 -7.91 -10.33 0.45
CA GLY A 46 -8.69 -11.20 1.35
C GLY A 46 -7.89 -11.60 2.58
N GLU A 47 -8.57 -11.97 3.66
CA GLU A 47 -7.90 -12.30 4.94
C GLU A 47 -6.98 -13.51 4.83
N THR A 48 -7.43 -14.55 4.11
CA THR A 48 -6.69 -15.80 3.92
C THR A 48 -5.80 -15.75 2.68
N GLU A 49 -6.35 -15.27 1.57
CA GLU A 49 -5.73 -15.39 0.23
C GLU A 49 -4.88 -14.18 -0.16
N GLY A 50 -4.93 -13.08 0.61
CA GLY A 50 -4.20 -11.85 0.27
C GLY A 50 -4.68 -11.21 -1.04
N LEU A 51 -3.74 -10.60 -1.79
CA LEU A 51 -4.04 -9.93 -3.06
C LEU A 51 -4.11 -10.95 -4.21
N SER A 52 -5.11 -10.79 -5.09
CA SER A 52 -5.22 -11.61 -6.30
C SER A 52 -4.19 -11.24 -7.36
N GLU A 53 -3.94 -12.14 -8.31
CA GLU A 53 -3.04 -11.87 -9.45
C GLU A 53 -3.48 -10.64 -10.26
N ASN A 54 -4.80 -10.48 -10.45
CA ASN A 54 -5.37 -9.32 -11.12
C ASN A 54 -5.08 -8.02 -10.37
N ALA A 55 -5.02 -8.05 -9.04
CA ALA A 55 -4.64 -6.89 -8.25
C ALA A 55 -3.17 -6.54 -8.46
N TYR A 56 -2.26 -7.53 -8.48
CA TYR A 56 -0.85 -7.29 -8.78
C TYR A 56 -0.64 -6.76 -10.19
N LYS A 57 -1.33 -7.32 -11.18
CA LYS A 57 -1.31 -6.81 -12.56
C LYS A 57 -1.78 -5.36 -12.63
N PHE A 58 -2.87 -5.02 -11.96
CA PHE A 58 -3.37 -3.65 -11.89
C PHE A 58 -2.37 -2.69 -11.25
N ILE A 59 -1.75 -3.09 -10.13
CA ILE A 59 -0.74 -2.26 -9.44
C ILE A 59 0.45 -2.03 -10.36
N TYR A 60 0.96 -3.08 -11.02
CA TYR A 60 2.08 -2.99 -11.95
C TYR A 60 1.77 -2.06 -13.13
N GLU A 61 0.62 -2.24 -13.79
CA GLU A 61 0.18 -1.41 -14.92
C GLU A 61 -0.02 0.06 -14.56
N ARG A 62 -0.35 0.35 -13.29
CA ARG A 62 -0.53 1.71 -12.76
C ARG A 62 0.72 2.28 -12.09
N GLN A 63 1.85 1.57 -12.15
CA GLN A 63 3.09 1.96 -11.45
C GLN A 63 2.86 2.23 -9.96
N GLY A 64 1.96 1.46 -9.36
CA GLY A 64 1.66 1.53 -7.94
C GLY A 64 2.70 0.84 -7.08
N VAL A 65 2.43 0.79 -5.78
CA VAL A 65 3.35 0.24 -4.77
C VAL A 65 2.62 -0.70 -3.83
N ARG A 66 3.36 -1.64 -3.25
CA ARG A 66 2.90 -2.50 -2.17
C ARG A 66 3.29 -1.88 -0.84
N LEU A 67 2.33 -1.81 0.08
CA LEU A 67 2.54 -1.28 1.41
C LEU A 67 2.69 -2.42 2.41
N ASN A 68 3.64 -2.28 3.34
CA ASN A 68 3.72 -3.15 4.51
C ASN A 68 3.63 -2.39 5.82
N ILE A 69 3.06 -3.08 6.82
CA ILE A 69 3.06 -2.65 8.20
C ILE A 69 4.12 -3.52 8.89
N PRO A 70 5.23 -2.94 9.37
CA PRO A 70 6.25 -3.70 10.10
C PRO A 70 5.63 -4.39 11.32
N LEU A 71 5.87 -5.71 11.45
CA LEU A 71 5.39 -6.53 12.57
C LEU A 71 6.56 -7.02 13.41
N MET A 72 6.27 -7.38 14.66
CA MET A 72 7.24 -8.04 15.54
C MET A 72 7.39 -9.52 15.15
N SER A 73 8.55 -10.10 15.45
CA SER A 73 8.85 -11.52 15.19
C SER A 73 7.77 -12.44 15.78
N GLY A 74 7.36 -13.45 14.99
CA GLY A 74 6.34 -14.42 15.38
C GLY A 74 4.90 -14.02 15.07
N ILE A 75 4.66 -12.84 14.46
CA ILE A 75 3.35 -12.44 13.94
C ILE A 75 3.41 -12.44 12.42
N ASP A 76 2.69 -13.37 11.79
CA ASP A 76 2.65 -13.48 10.33
C ASP A 76 1.85 -12.34 9.70
N SER A 77 0.71 -11.95 10.30
CA SER A 77 -0.13 -10.86 9.79
C SER A 77 -1.04 -10.19 10.80
N LEU A 78 -1.48 -8.98 10.43
CA LEU A 78 -2.67 -8.35 11.00
C LEU A 78 -3.94 -8.74 10.25
N ASN A 79 -5.06 -8.70 10.98
CA ASN A 79 -6.40 -8.65 10.41
C ASN A 79 -6.50 -7.53 9.35
N SER A 80 -7.23 -7.80 8.27
CA SER A 80 -7.38 -6.90 7.13
C SER A 80 -7.96 -5.53 7.53
N GLY A 81 -8.93 -5.50 8.43
CA GLY A 81 -9.55 -4.28 8.96
C GLY A 81 -8.58 -3.46 9.82
N VAL A 82 -7.75 -4.10 10.65
CA VAL A 82 -6.72 -3.41 11.44
C VAL A 82 -5.65 -2.81 10.50
N ALA A 83 -5.19 -3.58 9.52
CA ALA A 83 -4.23 -3.11 8.54
C ALA A 83 -4.78 -1.91 7.73
N LEU A 84 -6.03 -2.00 7.28
CA LEU A 84 -6.73 -0.91 6.61
C LEU A 84 -6.81 0.34 7.51
N GLY A 85 -7.17 0.17 8.78
CA GLY A 85 -7.25 1.27 9.74
C GLY A 85 -5.92 2.03 9.91
N ILE A 86 -4.81 1.29 10.02
CA ILE A 86 -3.45 1.87 10.13
C ILE A 86 -3.13 2.71 8.87
N ILE A 87 -3.36 2.15 7.68
CA ILE A 87 -3.05 2.81 6.41
C ILE A 87 -3.94 4.05 6.22
N LEU A 88 -5.25 3.96 6.48
CA LEU A 88 -6.17 5.09 6.37
C LEU A 88 -5.83 6.21 7.36
N PHE A 89 -5.40 5.86 8.57
CA PHE A 89 -4.98 6.86 9.55
C PHE A 89 -3.73 7.61 9.10
N GLU A 90 -2.76 6.91 8.49
CA GLU A 90 -1.58 7.54 7.90
C GLU A 90 -1.95 8.49 6.76
N ILE A 91 -2.82 8.05 5.85
CA ILE A 91 -3.33 8.88 4.75
C ILE A 91 -3.98 10.15 5.30
N LYS A 92 -4.92 10.01 6.24
CA LYS A 92 -5.58 11.15 6.88
C LYS A 92 -4.59 12.09 7.55
N LYS A 93 -3.61 11.54 8.28
CA LYS A 93 -2.56 12.31 8.96
C LYS A 93 -1.79 13.18 7.97
N GLN A 94 -1.31 12.60 6.86
CA GLN A 94 -0.57 13.35 5.84
C GLN A 94 -1.43 14.44 5.17
N MET A 95 -2.69 14.13 4.85
CA MET A 95 -3.61 15.11 4.27
C MET A 95 -3.84 16.31 5.19
N LEU A 96 -4.06 16.07 6.49
CA LEU A 96 -4.26 17.15 7.48
C LEU A 96 -3.00 17.98 7.71
N LEU A 97 -1.83 17.33 7.77
CA LEU A 97 -0.55 18.04 7.89
C LEU A 97 -0.29 18.94 6.67
N ASN A 98 -0.60 18.46 5.46
CA ASN A 98 -0.48 19.28 4.26
C ASN A 98 -1.42 20.49 4.30
N VAL A 99 -2.69 20.31 4.66
CA VAL A 99 -3.64 21.45 4.80
C VAL A 99 -3.12 22.49 5.79
N LYS A 100 -2.65 22.05 6.97
CA LYS A 100 -2.09 22.95 7.98
C LYS A 100 -0.86 23.71 7.46
N GLN A 101 0.07 23.02 6.82
CA GLN A 101 1.26 23.67 6.24
C GLN A 101 0.91 24.70 5.17
N ASN A 102 -0.10 24.44 4.35
CA ASN A 102 -0.56 25.42 3.36
C ASN A 102 -1.18 26.64 4.03
N TYR A 103 -1.95 26.46 5.11
CA TYR A 103 -2.50 27.56 5.89
C TYR A 103 -1.39 28.43 6.51
N ASP A 104 -0.42 27.81 7.20
CA ASP A 104 0.70 28.50 7.83
C ASP A 104 1.54 29.28 6.80
N ARG A 105 1.74 28.73 5.59
CA ARG A 105 2.43 29.42 4.49
C ARG A 105 1.69 30.68 4.04
N ILE A 106 0.37 30.63 3.96
CA ILE A 106 -0.45 31.77 3.54
C ILE A 106 -0.39 32.90 4.58
N GLU A 107 -0.54 32.58 5.87
CA GLU A 107 -0.44 33.57 6.96
C GLU A 107 0.94 34.28 6.98
N ASN A 108 2.03 33.54 6.79
CA ASN A 108 3.39 34.12 6.75
C ASN A 108 3.64 35.02 5.52
N VAL A 109 2.83 34.95 4.46
CA VAL A 109 2.93 35.86 3.30
C VAL A 109 2.24 37.20 3.58
N TYR A 110 1.31 37.24 4.54
CA TYR A 110 0.53 38.44 4.88
C TYR A 110 1.03 39.17 6.14
N GLN A 111 2.09 38.68 6.78
CA GLN A 111 2.84 39.35 7.86
C GLN A 111 4.07 40.04 7.30
#